data_AF-A0A2D3VME9-F1
#
_entry.id   AF-A0A2D3VME9-F1
#
_cell.length_a   1.000
_cell.length_b   1.000
_cell.length_c   1.000
_cell.angle_alpha   90.00
_cell.angle_beta   90.00
_cell.angle_gamma   90.00
#
_symmetry.space_group_name_H-M   'P 1'
#
loop_
_entity.id
_entity.type
_entity.pdbx_description
1 polymer ?
#
loop_
_entity_poly.entity_id
_entity_poly.type
_entity_poly.pdbx_seq_one_letter_code
_entity_poly.pdbx_strand_id
1 'polypeptide(L)'
;MASRIFNAVLRLPPAARGCFNAMLVQPKSLSIRSFSNAPSLQATYNQVLRGCRVEQRARKPTSPALVNRPEMKGVCLRVGTTKPKKPNSGERKVARVRLSSGRVITAYIPGEGHNVQQHSVVLVRGGRSQDCPGVKYHLVRGAMDLGGVGNRVTSRSKYGTKKPKTT
;
A
#
# COMPACT_ATOMS: atom_id res chain seq x y z
N MET A 1 -4.90 -16.95 -42.42
CA MET A 1 -5.43 -18.29 -42.79
C MET A 1 -6.89 -18.51 -42.38
N ALA A 2 -7.40 -17.93 -41.27
CA ALA A 2 -8.80 -18.07 -40.84
C ALA A 2 -9.86 -17.48 -41.81
N SER A 3 -9.49 -16.49 -42.63
CA SER A 3 -10.41 -15.82 -43.55
C SER A 3 -10.77 -16.64 -44.80
N ARG A 4 -9.95 -17.62 -45.19
CA ARG A 4 -10.25 -18.48 -46.36
C ARG A 4 -11.25 -19.59 -46.04
N ILE A 5 -11.24 -20.08 -44.80
CA ILE A 5 -12.14 -21.14 -44.35
C ILE A 5 -13.57 -20.60 -44.21
N PHE A 6 -13.73 -19.38 -43.68
CA PHE A 6 -15.04 -18.74 -43.53
C PHE A 6 -15.75 -18.49 -44.87
N ASN A 7 -15.00 -18.07 -45.90
CA ASN A 7 -15.57 -17.82 -47.23
C ASN A 7 -15.89 -19.10 -48.01
N ALA A 8 -15.26 -20.24 -47.67
CA ALA A 8 -15.57 -21.52 -48.30
C ALA A 8 -16.89 -22.13 -47.77
N VAL A 9 -17.18 -21.95 -46.48
CA VAL A 9 -18.41 -22.45 -45.84
C VAL A 9 -19.68 -21.74 -46.36
N LEU A 10 -19.56 -20.46 -46.71
CA LEU A 10 -20.68 -19.67 -47.23
C LEU A 10 -21.09 -20.01 -48.68
N ARG A 11 -20.28 -20.79 -49.40
CA ARG A 11 -20.54 -21.19 -50.80
C ARG A 11 -21.23 -22.55 -50.95
N LEU A 12 -21.51 -23.26 -49.85
CA LEU A 12 -22.19 -24.55 -49.90
C LEU A 12 -23.72 -24.38 -49.94
N PRO A 13 -24.43 -25.23 -50.70
CA PRO A 13 -25.88 -25.22 -50.80
C PRO A 13 -26.55 -25.48 -49.43
N PRO A 14 -27.74 -24.91 -49.18
CA PRO A 14 -28.36 -24.88 -47.85
C PRO A 14 -28.65 -26.27 -47.26
N ALA A 15 -28.82 -27.31 -48.09
CA ALA A 15 -29.03 -28.69 -47.64
C ALA A 15 -27.77 -29.33 -47.01
N ALA A 16 -26.56 -28.87 -47.35
CA ALA A 16 -25.31 -29.37 -46.77
C ALA A 16 -24.88 -28.63 -45.49
N ARG A 17 -25.63 -27.58 -45.07
CA ARG A 17 -25.33 -26.82 -43.85
C ARG A 17 -25.89 -27.49 -42.58
N GLY A 18 -26.76 -28.50 -42.71
CA GLY A 18 -27.41 -29.18 -41.59
C GLY A 18 -26.57 -30.24 -40.88
N CYS A 19 -25.44 -30.67 -41.45
CA CYS A 19 -24.74 -31.87 -40.97
C CYS A 19 -23.47 -31.59 -40.15
N PHE A 20 -23.04 -30.33 -40.04
CA PHE A 20 -21.80 -29.96 -39.31
C PHE A 20 -22.03 -29.46 -37.87
N ASN A 21 -23.27 -29.52 -37.36
CA ASN A 21 -23.57 -29.18 -35.96
C ASN A 21 -23.70 -30.40 -35.03
N ALA A 22 -23.45 -31.62 -35.50
CA ALA A 22 -23.61 -32.85 -34.74
C ALA A 22 -22.35 -33.32 -33.97
N MET A 23 -21.39 -32.43 -33.70
CA MET A 23 -20.26 -32.69 -32.79
C MET A 23 -20.01 -31.54 -31.81
N LEU A 24 -21.05 -30.79 -31.45
CA LEU A 24 -21.00 -30.06 -30.20
C LEU A 24 -21.22 -31.08 -29.08
N VAL A 25 -20.11 -31.53 -28.48
CA VAL A 25 -20.11 -32.16 -27.16
C VAL A 25 -20.94 -31.25 -26.28
N GLN A 26 -22.19 -31.65 -26.01
CA GLN A 26 -23.01 -30.92 -25.07
C GLN A 26 -22.21 -30.87 -23.76
N PRO A 27 -21.98 -29.69 -23.17
CA PRO A 27 -21.43 -29.66 -21.84
C PRO A 27 -22.40 -30.48 -21.00
N LYS A 28 -21.94 -31.63 -20.49
CA LYS A 28 -22.72 -32.44 -19.54
C LYS A 28 -23.16 -31.46 -18.47
N SER A 29 -24.45 -31.11 -18.47
CA SER A 29 -25.01 -30.27 -17.42
C SER A 29 -24.70 -31.01 -16.14
N LEU A 30 -23.88 -30.39 -15.29
CA LEU A 30 -23.57 -30.95 -13.99
C LEU A 30 -24.91 -31.04 -13.28
N SER A 31 -25.42 -32.27 -13.13
CA SER A 31 -26.59 -32.57 -12.32
C SER A 31 -26.38 -31.91 -10.97
N ILE A 32 -27.11 -30.82 -10.73
CA ILE A 32 -27.11 -30.13 -9.45
C ILE A 32 -27.85 -31.08 -8.52
N ARG A 33 -27.09 -31.84 -7.72
CA ARG A 33 -27.66 -32.69 -6.67
C ARG A 33 -28.48 -31.82 -5.73
N SER A 34 -29.78 -32.12 -5.63
CA SER A 34 -30.77 -31.28 -4.94
C SER A 34 -30.47 -31.05 -3.46
N PHE A 35 -29.82 -31.98 -2.77
CA PHE A 35 -29.41 -31.78 -1.37
C PHE A 35 -28.13 -32.58 -1.08
N SER A 36 -27.04 -31.87 -0.80
CA SER A 36 -25.76 -32.42 -0.36
C SER A 36 -25.35 -31.69 0.91
N ASN A 37 -25.30 -32.40 2.05
CA ASN A 37 -24.81 -31.86 3.31
C ASN A 37 -23.28 -31.67 3.35
N ALA A 38 -22.57 -32.07 2.28
CA ALA A 38 -21.13 -31.85 2.17
C ALA A 38 -20.84 -30.40 1.75
N PRO A 39 -19.86 -29.71 2.37
CA PRO A 39 -19.46 -28.37 1.95
C PRO A 39 -18.98 -28.39 0.50
N SER A 40 -19.38 -27.38 -0.27
CA SER A 40 -18.96 -27.26 -1.67
C SER A 40 -17.44 -27.10 -1.74
N LEU A 41 -16.77 -28.08 -2.34
CA LEU A 41 -15.33 -28.00 -2.61
C LEU A 41 -15.13 -26.94 -3.71
N GLN A 42 -14.46 -25.85 -3.37
CA GLN A 42 -14.23 -24.72 -4.28
C GLN A 42 -13.36 -25.07 -5.50
N ALA A 43 -12.66 -26.20 -5.48
CA ALA A 43 -11.87 -26.72 -6.61
C ALA A 43 -11.81 -28.25 -6.56
N THR A 44 -11.69 -28.88 -7.73
CA THR A 44 -11.47 -30.33 -7.87
C THR A 44 -10.03 -30.70 -7.54
N TYR A 45 -9.79 -31.97 -7.19
CA TYR A 45 -8.44 -32.47 -6.90
C TYR A 45 -7.44 -32.20 -8.04
N ASN A 46 -7.84 -32.45 -9.28
CA ASN A 46 -6.98 -32.20 -10.45
C ASN A 46 -6.70 -30.70 -10.68
N GLN A 47 -7.61 -29.80 -10.28
CA GLN A 47 -7.37 -28.35 -10.35
C GLN A 47 -6.35 -27.92 -9.29
N VAL A 48 -6.43 -28.49 -8.07
CA VAL A 48 -5.44 -28.25 -7.02
C VAL A 48 -4.06 -28.79 -7.44
N LEU A 49 -4.02 -29.98 -8.05
CA LEU A 49 -2.79 -30.58 -8.57
C LEU A 49 -2.15 -29.73 -9.69
N ARG A 50 -2.96 -28.99 -10.45
CA ARG A 50 -2.52 -28.00 -11.45
C ARG A 50 -2.16 -26.63 -10.85
N GLY A 51 -2.17 -26.49 -9.52
CA GLY A 51 -1.75 -25.27 -8.83
C GLY A 51 -2.82 -24.18 -8.75
N CYS A 52 -4.12 -24.51 -8.71
CA CYS A 52 -5.17 -23.49 -8.60
C CYS A 52 -5.15 -22.68 -7.28
N ARG A 53 -4.46 -23.17 -6.25
CA ARG A 53 -4.35 -22.50 -4.95
C ARG A 53 -3.11 -21.61 -4.95
N VAL A 54 -3.32 -20.30 -5.00
CA VAL A 54 -2.26 -19.29 -4.92
C VAL A 54 -2.37 -18.55 -3.59
N GLU A 55 -1.23 -18.29 -2.95
CA GLU A 55 -1.19 -17.50 -1.72
C GLU A 55 -1.67 -16.06 -1.95
N GLN A 56 -2.29 -15.47 -0.93
CA GLN A 56 -2.65 -14.08 -1.00
C GLN A 56 -1.39 -13.22 -1.01
N ARG A 57 -1.31 -12.29 -1.96
CA ARG A 57 -0.18 -11.35 -2.06
C ARG A 57 0.03 -10.60 -0.74
N ALA A 58 1.29 -10.53 -0.31
CA ALA A 58 1.70 -9.78 0.87
C ALA A 58 1.21 -8.32 0.84
N ARG A 59 0.78 -7.82 2.00
CA ARG A 59 0.35 -6.43 2.14
C ARG A 59 1.55 -5.49 1.97
N LYS A 60 1.32 -4.36 1.30
CA LYS A 60 2.37 -3.34 1.12
C LYS A 60 2.67 -2.68 2.48
N PRO A 61 3.95 -2.53 2.87
CA PRO A 61 4.30 -1.86 4.12
C PRO A 61 3.98 -0.37 4.04
N THR A 62 3.55 0.21 5.17
CA THR A 62 3.26 1.64 5.27
C THR A 62 4.51 2.50 5.03
N SER A 63 5.66 2.06 5.56
CA SER A 63 6.93 2.80 5.60
C SER A 63 8.05 2.00 4.92
N PRO A 64 8.09 1.89 3.58
CA PRO A 64 9.00 0.97 2.86
C PRO A 64 10.49 1.34 2.92
N ALA A 65 10.87 2.53 3.41
CA ALA A 65 12.26 2.94 3.54
C ALA A 65 12.94 2.49 4.84
N LEU A 66 12.15 2.07 5.82
CA LEU A 66 12.64 1.53 7.09
C LEU A 66 12.63 0.00 7.04
N VAL A 67 13.42 -0.57 6.14
CA VAL A 67 13.50 -2.03 5.95
C VAL A 67 14.07 -2.68 7.22
N ASN A 68 13.29 -3.54 7.86
CA ASN A 68 13.64 -4.30 9.07
C ASN A 68 14.20 -3.46 10.23
N ARG A 69 13.87 -2.17 10.28
CA ARG A 69 14.38 -1.23 11.29
C ARG A 69 13.23 -0.40 11.85
N PRO A 70 13.11 -0.25 13.17
CA PRO A 70 12.06 0.59 13.75
C PRO A 70 12.27 2.08 13.45
N GLU A 71 13.53 2.51 13.43
CA GLU A 71 13.94 3.89 13.22
C GLU A 71 15.30 4.00 12.52
N MET A 72 15.53 5.16 11.91
CA MET A 72 16.71 5.41 11.10
C MET A 72 17.16 6.88 11.19
N LYS A 73 18.46 7.09 11.37
CA LYS A 73 19.10 8.40 11.29
C LYS A 73 19.00 8.95 9.87
N GLY A 74 18.77 10.26 9.75
CA GLY A 74 18.83 10.99 8.49
C GLY A 74 19.24 12.44 8.68
N VAL A 75 19.55 13.10 7.55
CA VAL A 75 19.91 14.51 7.48
C VAL A 75 18.85 15.26 6.70
N CYS A 76 18.37 16.39 7.24
CA CYS A 76 17.39 17.24 6.59
C CYS A 76 18.00 17.96 5.38
N LEU A 77 17.38 17.80 4.21
CA LEU A 77 17.75 18.50 2.98
C LEU A 77 17.03 19.82 2.84
N ARG A 78 15.73 19.84 3.17
CA ARG A 78 14.94 21.07 3.21
C ARG A 78 13.79 20.91 4.19
N VAL A 79 13.44 22.01 4.84
CA VAL A 79 12.29 22.11 5.74
C VAL A 79 11.26 23.00 5.06
N GLY A 80 9.99 22.62 5.11
CA GLY A 80 8.92 23.39 4.47
C GLY A 80 7.54 23.00 4.97
N THR A 81 6.52 23.62 4.38
CA THR A 81 5.13 23.31 4.69
C THR A 81 4.44 22.65 3.49
N THR A 82 3.41 21.86 3.76
CA THR A 82 2.60 21.19 2.72
C THR A 82 1.14 21.36 3.09
N LYS A 83 0.31 21.75 2.11
CA LYS A 83 -1.15 21.80 2.29
C LYS A 83 -1.71 20.35 2.30
N PRO A 84 -2.68 20.04 3.18
CA PRO A 84 -3.30 18.72 3.24
C PRO A 84 -4.23 18.48 2.04
N LYS A 85 -4.66 17.24 1.84
CA LYS A 85 -5.74 16.89 0.91
C LYS A 85 -7.09 17.43 1.41
N LYS A 86 -8.01 17.76 0.49
CA LYS A 86 -9.44 18.01 0.79
C LYS A 86 -10.00 16.79 1.54
N PRO A 87 -10.82 16.92 2.60
CA PRO A 87 -11.59 18.08 3.08
C PRO A 87 -10.84 19.03 4.02
N ASN A 88 -9.64 18.65 4.45
CA ASN A 88 -8.91 19.40 5.47
C ASN A 88 -8.19 20.60 4.85
N SER A 89 -7.97 21.65 5.66
CA SER A 89 -7.21 22.85 5.31
C SER A 89 -6.12 23.13 6.36
N GLY A 90 -5.23 24.07 6.05
CA GLY A 90 -4.14 24.48 6.94
C GLY A 90 -2.75 24.08 6.43
N GLU A 91 -1.74 24.18 7.30
CA GLU A 91 -0.33 23.96 6.95
C GLU A 91 0.28 22.85 7.79
N ARG A 92 0.84 21.85 7.13
CA ARG A 92 1.54 20.74 7.77
C ARG A 92 3.04 21.00 7.66
N LYS A 93 3.76 20.92 8.79
CA LYS A 93 5.21 21.12 8.85
C LYS A 93 5.92 19.81 8.47
N VAL A 94 6.79 19.87 7.48
CA VAL A 94 7.36 18.70 6.82
C VAL A 94 8.83 18.92 6.51
N ALA A 95 9.64 17.85 6.60
CA ALA A 95 11.03 17.87 6.20
C ALA A 95 11.30 16.85 5.10
N ARG A 96 12.12 17.22 4.12
CA ARG A 96 12.75 16.26 3.21
C ARG A 96 14.05 15.80 3.84
N VAL A 97 14.20 14.50 4.02
CA VAL A 97 15.29 13.89 4.77
C VAL A 97 15.98 12.85 3.91
N ARG A 98 17.31 12.92 3.84
CA ARG A 98 18.15 11.85 3.30
C ARG A 98 18.48 10.89 4.42
N LEU A 99 17.96 9.67 4.35
CA LEU A 99 18.27 8.63 5.32
C LEU A 99 19.71 8.17 5.19
N SER A 100 20.24 7.56 6.25
CA SER A 100 21.53 6.83 6.22
C SER A 100 21.57 5.73 5.16
N SER A 101 20.42 5.17 4.76
CA SER A 101 20.30 4.24 3.63
C SER A 101 20.45 4.88 2.24
N GLY A 102 20.66 6.21 2.17
CA GLY A 102 20.74 6.98 0.93
C GLY A 102 19.39 7.40 0.35
N ARG A 103 18.29 6.78 0.77
CA ARG A 103 16.93 7.10 0.27
C ARG A 103 16.46 8.46 0.77
N VAL A 104 15.90 9.26 -0.14
CA VAL A 104 15.30 10.55 0.19
C VAL A 104 13.81 10.38 0.46
N ILE A 105 13.38 10.78 1.64
CA ILE A 105 12.00 10.64 2.12
C ILE A 105 11.40 11.99 2.55
N THR A 106 10.09 12.01 2.70
CA THR A 106 9.37 13.14 3.29
C THR A 106 8.84 12.71 4.64
N ALA A 107 9.23 13.42 5.70
CA ALA A 107 8.84 13.14 7.07
C ALA A 107 8.04 14.30 7.67
N TYR A 108 6.97 13.97 8.39
CA TYR A 108 6.15 14.92 9.13
C TYR A 108 6.83 15.30 10.44
N ILE A 109 6.79 16.59 10.79
CA ILE A 109 7.29 17.11 12.07
C ILE A 109 6.09 17.21 13.03
N PRO A 110 5.99 16.37 14.06
CA PRO A 110 4.82 16.36 14.95
C PRO A 110 4.89 17.46 16.01
N GLY A 111 3.74 17.98 16.44
CA GLY A 111 3.63 18.98 17.50
C GLY A 111 3.71 20.44 17.03
N GLU A 112 3.69 21.35 17.98
CA GLU A 112 3.74 22.80 17.77
C GLU A 112 5.19 23.30 17.77
N GLY A 113 5.51 24.24 16.86
CA GLY A 113 6.88 24.74 16.68
C GLY A 113 7.90 23.67 16.25
N HIS A 114 9.07 24.05 15.74
CA HIS A 114 10.22 23.15 15.58
C HIS A 114 11.50 23.96 15.41
N ASN A 115 12.63 23.34 15.70
CA ASN A 115 13.98 23.93 15.58
C ASN A 115 14.78 23.36 14.40
N VAL A 116 14.19 22.48 13.58
CA VAL A 116 14.88 21.81 12.47
C VAL A 116 15.23 22.82 11.38
N GLN A 117 16.46 22.76 10.92
CA GLN A 117 16.97 23.55 9.82
C GLN A 117 17.47 22.61 8.71
N GLN A 118 18.00 23.21 7.65
CA GLN A 118 18.78 22.45 6.67
C GLN A 118 20.02 21.85 7.35
N HIS A 119 20.40 20.63 6.96
CA HIS A 119 21.52 19.86 7.51
C HIS A 119 21.37 19.37 8.96
N SER A 120 20.27 19.71 9.66
CA SER A 120 20.00 19.11 10.96
C SER A 120 19.87 17.60 10.86
N VAL A 121 20.46 16.92 11.84
CA VAL A 121 20.44 15.48 12.00
C VAL A 121 19.20 15.09 12.80
N VAL A 122 18.40 14.20 12.24
CA VAL A 122 17.10 13.81 12.81
C VAL A 122 16.91 12.30 12.82
N LEU A 123 16.15 11.83 13.80
CA LEU A 123 15.74 10.44 13.90
C LEU A 123 14.35 10.27 13.27
N VAL A 124 14.26 9.36 12.30
CA VAL A 124 13.03 9.08 11.55
C VAL A 124 12.42 7.78 12.02
N ARG A 125 11.12 7.80 12.32
CA ARG A 125 10.32 6.62 12.61
C ARG A 125 9.22 6.39 11.57
N GLY A 126 8.69 5.17 11.55
CA GLY A 126 7.56 4.81 10.71
C GLY A 126 6.27 5.56 11.09
N GLY A 127 5.43 5.82 10.08
CA GLY A 127 4.07 6.29 10.27
C GLY A 127 3.67 7.32 9.21
N ARG A 128 2.48 7.13 8.66
CA ARG A 128 1.96 7.96 7.57
C ARG A 128 1.10 9.09 8.13
N SER A 129 1.32 10.29 7.63
CA SER A 129 0.35 11.38 7.78
C SER A 129 -0.80 11.14 6.79
N GLN A 130 -2.01 10.91 7.30
CA GLN A 130 -3.18 10.57 6.48
C GLN A 130 -3.63 11.73 5.58
N ASP A 131 -3.39 12.96 6.04
CA ASP A 131 -3.77 14.20 5.37
C ASP A 131 -2.86 14.55 4.21
N CYS A 132 -1.55 14.31 4.35
CA CYS A 132 -0.56 14.69 3.35
C CYS A 132 -0.21 13.50 2.44
N PRO A 133 -0.52 13.57 1.13
CA PRO A 133 -0.06 12.54 0.20
C PRO A 133 1.47 12.53 0.14
N GLY A 134 2.06 11.33 0.05
CA GLY A 134 3.53 11.15 -0.03
C GLY A 134 4.29 11.27 1.29
N VAL A 135 3.67 11.73 2.39
CA VAL A 135 4.32 11.84 3.72
C VAL A 135 4.09 10.56 4.52
N LYS A 136 5.04 9.62 4.41
CA LYS A 136 4.91 8.26 4.97
C LYS A 136 5.74 8.03 6.25
N TYR A 137 6.40 9.06 6.76
CA TYR A 137 7.29 8.96 7.92
C TYR A 137 7.05 10.12 8.90
N HIS A 138 7.46 9.92 10.15
CA HIS A 138 7.47 10.96 11.19
C HIS A 138 8.87 11.14 11.74
N LEU A 139 9.19 12.36 12.16
CA LEU A 139 10.37 12.61 12.97
C LEU A 139 10.08 12.33 14.45
N VAL A 140 11.08 11.79 15.16
CA VAL A 140 11.05 11.57 16.61
C VAL A 140 11.47 12.85 17.31
N ARG A 141 10.64 13.34 18.23
CA ARG A 141 10.92 14.55 19.02
C ARG A 141 11.83 14.25 20.21
N GLY A 142 12.72 15.19 20.53
CA GLY A 142 13.66 15.05 21.66
C GLY A 142 14.80 14.08 21.37
N ALA A 143 15.09 13.83 20.08
CA ALA A 143 16.16 12.94 19.63
C ALA A 143 17.03 13.65 18.58
N MET A 144 18.35 13.47 18.68
CA MET A 144 19.34 14.19 17.85
C MET A 144 19.12 15.70 17.92
N ASP A 145 19.12 16.41 16.80
CA ASP A 145 19.01 17.87 16.78
C ASP A 145 17.56 18.36 16.89
N LEU A 146 16.58 17.45 16.75
CA LEU A 146 15.16 17.79 16.84
C LEU A 146 14.73 17.89 18.31
N GLY A 147 14.59 19.13 18.78
CA GLY A 147 14.14 19.44 20.13
C GLY A 147 12.69 19.00 20.41
N GLY A 148 12.42 18.75 21.69
CA GLY A 148 11.07 18.49 22.18
C GLY A 148 10.15 19.72 22.02
N VAL A 149 8.84 19.51 22.19
CA VAL A 149 7.87 20.62 22.17
C VAL A 149 7.92 21.35 23.51
N GLY A 150 8.09 22.68 23.47
CA GLY A 150 8.11 23.54 24.65
C GLY A 150 6.76 23.58 25.37
N ASN A 151 6.78 23.72 26.70
CA ASN A 151 5.60 23.90 27.55
C ASN A 151 4.50 22.82 27.39
N ARG A 152 4.85 21.63 26.87
CA ARG A 152 3.90 20.53 26.72
C ARG A 152 3.62 19.88 28.08
N VAL A 153 2.37 19.96 28.54
CA VAL A 153 1.94 19.33 29.81
C VAL A 153 1.44 17.89 29.58
N THR A 154 0.70 17.66 28.49
CA THR A 154 0.06 16.37 28.17
C THR A 154 0.80 15.59 27.09
N SER A 155 0.78 14.25 27.18
CA SER A 155 1.44 13.33 26.22
C SER A 155 2.93 13.64 25.98
N ARG A 156 3.64 14.06 27.04
CA ARG A 156 5.03 14.54 27.00
C ARG A 156 6.02 13.56 26.36
N SER A 157 5.84 12.26 26.60
CA SER A 157 6.67 11.20 26.04
C SER A 157 6.65 11.17 24.51
N LYS A 158 5.52 11.49 23.87
CA LYS A 158 5.38 11.50 22.41
C LYS A 158 6.11 12.68 21.75
N TYR A 159 6.26 13.78 22.48
CA TYR A 159 6.81 15.05 21.97
C TYR A 159 8.17 15.40 22.57
N GLY A 160 8.83 14.47 23.27
CA GLY A 160 10.19 14.64 23.75
C GLY A 160 10.34 15.68 24.87
N THR A 161 9.29 15.96 25.63
CA THR A 161 9.31 16.97 26.70
C THR A 161 9.57 16.30 28.06
N LYS A 162 10.50 16.84 28.86
CA LYS A 162 10.79 16.33 30.22
C LYS A 162 9.65 16.66 31.19
N LYS A 163 9.62 16.00 32.35
CA LYS A 163 8.67 16.34 33.42
C LYS A 163 9.07 17.70 33.98
N PRO A 164 8.13 18.67 34.09
CA PRO A 164 8.43 19.92 34.77
C PRO A 164 8.82 19.60 36.21
N LYS A 165 9.78 20.36 36.75
CA LYS A 165 10.12 20.27 38.17
C LYS A 165 8.90 20.79 38.93
N THR A 166 8.42 20.00 39.89
CA THR A 166 7.43 20.48 40.85
C THR A 166 8.19 21.44 41.77
N THR A 167 7.84 22.71 41.74
CA THR A 167 8.22 23.67 42.80
C THR A 167 7.36 23.40 44.02
#